data_AF-A0A847NU44-F1
#
_entry.id   AF-A0A847NU44-F1
#
_cell.length_a   1.000
_cell.length_b   1.000
_cell.length_c   1.000
_cell.angle_alpha   90.00
_cell.angle_beta   90.00
_cell.angle_gamma   90.00
#
_symmetry.space_group_name_H-M   'P 1'
#
loop_
_entity.id
_entity.type
_entity.pdbx_description
1 polymer ?
#
loop_
_entity_poly.entity_id
_entity_poly.type
_entity_poly.pdbx_seq_one_letter_code
_entity_poly.pdbx_strand_id
1 'polypeptide(L)'
;MDKLVGVRWGDLSEETKEFLLENSNVWDDIKEGECIFDLTENLSVSGCIKCVNKEEGDYEYLVDNDAIIYNSQCGTLEKAKEIDLDIYNVMTVNEAAEMWGKTEGAIRAAIKAEKFIPGIDYRKAGRITLITRESMEKVYGELE
;
A
#
# COMPACT_ATOMS: atom_id res chain seq x y z
N MET A 1 4.12 4.23 11.45
CA MET A 1 3.04 3.46 12.10
C MET A 1 2.00 3.17 11.02
N ASP A 2 1.86 1.93 10.60
CA ASP A 2 1.24 1.51 9.34
C ASP A 2 -0.10 2.19 9.03
N LYS A 3 -0.08 3.13 8.07
CA LYS A 3 -1.23 3.96 7.66
C LYS A 3 -2.46 3.17 7.23
N LEU A 4 -2.24 1.95 6.77
CA LEU A 4 -3.28 1.06 6.26
C LEU A 4 -3.92 0.21 7.35
N VAL A 5 -3.33 0.10 8.54
CA VAL A 5 -3.93 -0.68 9.63
C VAL A 5 -5.23 -0.02 10.06
N GLY A 6 -6.31 -0.81 10.07
CA GLY A 6 -7.66 -0.36 10.38
C GLY A 6 -8.43 0.23 9.19
N VAL A 7 -7.80 0.35 8.01
CA VAL A 7 -8.47 0.79 6.78
C VAL A 7 -9.24 -0.37 6.18
N ARG A 8 -10.46 -0.08 5.69
CA ARG A 8 -11.27 -1.07 4.96
C ARG A 8 -10.75 -1.21 3.54
N TRP A 9 -10.74 -2.43 3.03
CA TRP A 9 -10.31 -2.72 1.67
C TRP A 9 -11.05 -1.88 0.63
N GLY A 10 -12.37 -1.71 0.80
CA GLY A 10 -13.22 -0.95 -0.11
C GLY A 10 -12.90 0.55 -0.20
N ASP A 11 -12.24 1.11 0.83
CA ASP A 11 -11.87 2.53 0.87
C ASP A 11 -10.57 2.83 0.11
N LEU A 12 -9.82 1.79 -0.31
CA LEU A 12 -8.62 1.94 -1.11
C LEU A 12 -8.93 2.20 -2.58
N SER A 13 -8.07 2.98 -3.23
CA SER A 13 -8.12 3.13 -4.68
C SER A 13 -7.75 1.81 -5.37
N GLU A 14 -8.30 1.56 -6.56
CA GLU A 14 -7.98 0.34 -7.32
C GLU A 14 -6.48 0.20 -7.60
N GLU A 15 -5.78 1.31 -7.90
CA GLU A 15 -4.32 1.33 -8.08
C GLU A 15 -3.59 0.86 -6.82
N THR A 16 -4.07 1.21 -5.63
CA THR A 16 -3.51 0.75 -4.35
C THR A 16 -3.78 -0.73 -4.13
N LYS A 17 -4.99 -1.21 -4.44
CA LYS A 17 -5.37 -2.61 -4.28
C LYS A 17 -4.53 -3.52 -5.17
N GLU A 18 -4.40 -3.16 -6.45
CA GLU A 18 -3.55 -3.88 -7.42
C GLU A 18 -2.12 -3.94 -6.92
N PHE A 19 -1.52 -2.80 -6.54
CA PHE A 19 -0.17 -2.73 -6.00
C PHE A 19 0.06 -3.66 -4.79
N LEU A 20 -0.88 -3.68 -3.85
CA LEU A 20 -0.79 -4.49 -2.62
C LEU A 20 -0.94 -5.99 -2.91
N LEU A 21 -1.79 -6.38 -3.85
CA LEU A 21 -1.98 -7.79 -4.23
C LEU A 21 -0.79 -8.32 -5.05
N GLU A 22 -0.25 -7.52 -5.97
CA GLU A 22 0.95 -7.87 -6.75
C GLU A 22 2.17 -8.13 -5.86
N ASN A 23 2.28 -7.39 -4.75
CA ASN A 23 3.36 -7.53 -3.78
C ASN A 23 3.09 -8.54 -2.66
N SER A 24 1.94 -9.24 -2.70
CA SER A 24 1.58 -10.21 -1.65
C SER A 24 2.34 -11.53 -1.77
N ASN A 25 2.51 -12.26 -0.66
CA ASN A 25 3.28 -13.52 -0.63
C ASN A 25 2.42 -14.79 -0.87
N VAL A 26 1.17 -14.67 -1.32
CA VAL A 26 0.21 -15.81 -1.37
C VAL A 26 0.37 -16.69 -2.62
N TRP A 27 1.40 -16.46 -3.42
CA TRP A 27 1.58 -17.13 -4.72
C TRP A 27 2.09 -18.58 -4.62
N ASP A 28 2.54 -19.03 -3.45
CA ASP A 28 3.06 -20.38 -3.24
C ASP A 28 1.99 -21.32 -2.65
N ASP A 29 1.79 -22.49 -3.27
CA ASP A 29 0.87 -23.57 -2.83
C ASP A 29 -0.60 -23.17 -2.63
N ILE A 30 -1.18 -22.53 -3.66
CA ILE A 30 -2.57 -22.05 -3.68
C ILE A 30 -3.58 -23.16 -3.35
N LYS A 31 -4.36 -22.95 -2.29
CA LYS A 31 -5.51 -23.78 -1.92
C LYS A 31 -6.78 -22.94 -1.97
N GLU A 32 -7.83 -23.50 -2.58
CA GLU A 32 -9.15 -22.89 -2.60
C GLU A 32 -9.71 -22.75 -1.17
N GLY A 33 -10.35 -21.62 -0.89
CA GLY A 33 -11.01 -21.34 0.38
C GLY A 33 -10.59 -20.01 1.02
N GLU A 34 -11.01 -19.82 2.27
CA GLU A 34 -10.67 -18.64 3.08
C GLU A 34 -9.18 -18.62 3.42
N CYS A 35 -8.55 -17.46 3.28
CA CYS A 35 -7.15 -17.27 3.56
C CYS A 35 -6.83 -15.85 4.03
N ILE A 36 -5.59 -15.66 4.47
CA ILE A 36 -5.02 -14.36 4.81
C ILE A 36 -4.04 -13.99 3.71
N PHE A 37 -4.22 -12.81 3.13
CA PHE A 37 -3.29 -12.21 2.18
C PHE A 37 -2.28 -11.36 2.93
N ASP A 38 -1.03 -11.82 3.00
CA ASP A 38 0.09 -11.00 3.47
C ASP A 38 0.50 -10.04 2.35
N LEU A 39 0.01 -8.80 2.41
CA LEU A 39 0.17 -7.74 1.42
C LEU A 39 1.57 -7.13 1.43
N THR A 40 2.18 -7.03 2.61
CA THR A 40 3.57 -6.59 2.81
C THR A 40 4.14 -7.34 4.03
N GLU A 41 5.39 -7.06 4.42
CA GLU A 41 6.03 -7.64 5.62
C GLU A 41 5.16 -7.54 6.88
N ASN A 42 4.38 -6.45 7.00
CA ASN A 42 3.64 -6.12 8.21
C ASN A 42 2.15 -5.91 7.98
N LEU A 43 1.63 -6.10 6.77
CA LEU A 43 0.22 -5.84 6.45
C LEU A 43 -0.43 -7.09 5.91
N SER A 44 -1.60 -7.42 6.44
CA SER A 44 -2.40 -8.53 5.95
C SER A 44 -3.88 -8.16 5.86
N VAL A 45 -4.62 -8.87 5.02
CA VAL A 45 -6.07 -8.74 4.88
C VAL A 45 -6.71 -10.12 4.69
N SER A 46 -7.90 -10.32 5.25
CA SER A 46 -8.65 -11.55 5.04
C SER A 46 -9.31 -11.59 3.66
N GLY A 47 -9.33 -12.75 3.02
CA GLY A 47 -10.16 -12.95 1.83
C GLY A 47 -10.29 -14.43 1.47
N CYS A 48 -10.56 -14.69 0.20
CA CYS A 48 -10.90 -16.02 -0.31
C CYS A 48 -10.27 -16.24 -1.69
N ILE A 49 -9.72 -17.43 -1.90
CA ILE A 49 -9.25 -17.88 -3.21
C ILE A 49 -10.31 -18.79 -3.80
N LYS A 50 -10.75 -18.50 -5.03
CA LYS A 50 -11.68 -19.34 -5.78
C LYS A 50 -11.01 -19.94 -7.01
N CYS A 51 -11.20 -21.24 -7.21
CA CYS A 51 -10.77 -21.90 -8.43
C CYS A 51 -11.72 -21.51 -9.57
N VAL A 52 -11.19 -20.89 -10.62
CA VAL A 52 -11.96 -20.52 -11.82
C VAL A 52 -11.86 -21.64 -12.87
N ASN A 53 -10.65 -22.15 -13.10
CA ASN A 53 -10.41 -23.28 -14.00
C ASN A 53 -9.35 -24.21 -13.43
N LYS A 54 -9.78 -25.38 -12.93
CA LYS A 54 -8.88 -26.36 -12.32
C LYS A 54 -7.91 -27.01 -13.30
N GLU A 55 -8.27 -27.09 -14.58
CA GLU A 55 -7.45 -27.72 -15.61
C GLU A 55 -6.28 -26.83 -16.04
N GLU A 56 -6.48 -25.52 -16.04
CA GLU A 56 -5.47 -24.51 -16.39
C GLU A 56 -4.73 -23.97 -15.15
N GLY A 57 -5.24 -24.25 -13.95
CA GLY A 57 -4.67 -23.76 -12.70
C GLY A 57 -5.02 -22.29 -12.43
N ASP A 58 -6.17 -21.83 -12.94
CA ASP A 58 -6.60 -20.44 -12.79
C ASP A 58 -7.38 -20.25 -11.49
N TYR A 59 -6.90 -19.32 -10.67
CA TYR A 59 -7.50 -18.92 -9.41
C TYR A 59 -7.79 -17.42 -9.38
N GLU A 60 -8.88 -17.04 -8.72
CA GLU A 60 -9.29 -15.66 -8.49
C GLU A 60 -9.19 -15.32 -7.00
N TYR A 61 -8.66 -14.14 -6.70
CA TYR A 61 -8.53 -13.61 -5.35
C TYR A 61 -9.66 -12.64 -5.04
N LEU A 62 -10.41 -12.91 -3.98
CA LEU A 62 -11.54 -12.11 -3.57
C LEU A 62 -11.32 -11.57 -2.16
N VAL A 63 -11.31 -10.24 -2.03
CA VAL A 63 -11.26 -9.52 -0.76
C VAL A 63 -12.55 -8.73 -0.61
N ASP A 64 -13.27 -8.93 0.49
CA ASP A 64 -14.49 -8.18 0.79
C ASP A 64 -14.15 -6.70 1.03
N ASN A 65 -14.97 -5.78 0.55
CA ASN A 65 -14.79 -4.35 0.78
C ASN A 65 -14.83 -3.98 2.27
N ASP A 66 -15.54 -4.75 3.10
CA ASP A 66 -15.57 -4.56 4.55
C ASP A 66 -14.39 -5.22 5.28
N ALA A 67 -13.52 -5.98 4.58
CA ALA A 67 -12.32 -6.56 5.17
C ALA A 67 -11.38 -5.44 5.66
N ILE A 68 -10.81 -5.64 6.86
CA ILE A 68 -9.94 -4.65 7.49
C ILE A 68 -8.49 -5.08 7.32
N ILE A 69 -7.65 -4.16 6.84
CA ILE A 69 -6.21 -4.38 6.80
C ILE A 69 -5.66 -4.29 8.23
N TYR A 70 -4.85 -5.27 8.62
CA TYR A 70 -4.27 -5.34 9.95
C TYR A 70 -2.78 -5.63 9.90
N ASN A 71 -2.10 -5.38 11.02
CA ASN A 71 -0.69 -5.72 11.14
C ASN A 71 -0.53 -7.16 11.67
N SER A 72 0.13 -8.02 10.89
CA SER A 72 0.29 -9.45 11.21
C SER A 72 1.12 -9.70 12.46
N GLN A 73 2.04 -8.80 12.79
CA GLN A 73 2.91 -8.89 13.97
C GLN A 73 2.22 -8.39 15.25
N CYS A 74 1.22 -7.53 15.10
CA CYS A 74 0.50 -6.87 16.18
C CYS A 74 -0.91 -7.45 16.23
N GLY A 75 -1.11 -8.61 16.85
CA GLY A 75 -2.37 -9.38 16.84
C GLY A 75 -3.61 -8.71 17.46
N THR A 76 -3.78 -7.39 17.42
CA THR A 76 -4.95 -6.68 17.94
C THR A 76 -5.27 -5.43 17.11
N LEU A 77 -6.48 -5.40 16.55
CA LEU A 77 -7.07 -4.25 15.86
C LEU A 77 -7.64 -3.26 16.88
N GLU A 78 -6.96 -2.12 17.10
CA GLU A 78 -7.55 -1.01 17.84
C GLU A 78 -8.05 0.08 16.91
N LYS A 79 -9.36 -0.01 16.61
CA LYS A 79 -10.24 1.00 15.97
C LYS A 79 -9.78 1.51 14.58
N ALA A 80 -10.75 1.91 13.76
CA ALA A 80 -10.47 2.58 12.51
C ALA A 80 -9.66 3.86 12.80
N LYS A 81 -8.52 4.01 12.12
CA LYS A 81 -7.63 5.17 12.28
C LYS A 81 -8.15 6.33 11.43
N GLU A 82 -8.23 7.53 11.98
CA GLU A 82 -8.46 8.75 11.20
C GLU A 82 -7.23 9.05 10.33
N ILE A 83 -7.47 9.31 9.04
CA ILE A 83 -6.42 9.71 8.10
C ILE A 83 -6.09 11.18 8.39
N ASP A 84 -4.83 11.47 8.75
CA ASP A 84 -4.34 12.85 8.83
C ASP A 84 -4.20 13.42 7.42
N LEU A 85 -5.07 14.38 7.09
CA LEU A 85 -5.19 15.03 5.79
C LEU A 85 -4.61 16.46 5.81
N ASP A 86 -3.57 16.72 6.61
CA ASP A 86 -2.91 18.03 6.57
C ASP A 86 -2.21 18.26 5.22
N ILE A 87 -2.70 19.25 4.46
CA ILE A 87 -2.14 19.64 3.16
C ILE A 87 -0.69 20.13 3.28
N TYR A 88 -0.28 20.66 4.44
CA TYR A 88 1.11 21.06 4.68
C TYR A 88 2.07 19.88 4.76
N ASN A 89 1.56 18.66 4.94
CA ASN A 89 2.34 17.42 4.89
C ASN A 89 2.36 16.77 3.50
N VAL A 90 1.83 17.45 2.48
CA VAL A 90 1.87 17.01 1.08
C VAL A 90 2.73 17.98 0.28
N MET A 91 3.64 17.45 -0.53
CA MET A 91 4.57 18.22 -1.35
C MET A 91 4.67 17.64 -2.75
N THR A 92 5.10 18.45 -3.70
CA THR A 92 5.52 17.98 -5.01
C THR A 92 6.82 17.19 -4.91
N VAL A 93 7.09 16.31 -5.87
CA VAL A 93 8.38 15.58 -5.93
C VAL A 93 9.58 16.54 -6.01
N ASN A 94 9.41 17.72 -6.60
CA ASN A 94 10.50 18.71 -6.70
C ASN A 94 10.79 19.34 -5.33
N GLU A 95 9.76 19.75 -4.60
CA GLU A 95 9.91 20.25 -3.24
C GLU A 95 10.52 19.18 -2.32
N ALA A 96 10.07 17.93 -2.44
CA ALA A 96 10.64 16.80 -1.70
C ALA A 96 12.12 16.56 -2.05
N ALA A 97 12.48 16.68 -3.32
CA ALA A 97 13.86 16.52 -3.78
C ALA A 97 14.77 17.58 -3.16
N GLU A 98 14.33 18.84 -3.15
CA GLU A 98 15.07 19.94 -2.53
C GLU A 98 15.26 19.72 -1.03
N MET A 99 14.19 19.35 -0.32
CA MET A 99 14.21 19.16 1.13
C MET A 99 15.15 18.01 1.57
N TRP A 100 15.16 16.88 0.86
CA TRP A 100 16.00 15.71 1.19
C TRP A 100 17.36 15.69 0.49
N GLY A 101 17.74 16.75 -0.21
CA GLY A 101 18.98 16.80 -0.99
C GLY A 101 19.07 15.68 -2.03
N LYS A 102 17.93 15.31 -2.65
CA LYS A 102 17.83 14.32 -3.72
C LYS A 102 17.59 15.01 -5.07
N THR A 103 17.69 14.23 -6.15
CA THR A 103 17.21 14.67 -7.46
C THR A 103 15.77 14.22 -7.66
N GLU A 104 14.98 14.97 -8.42
CA GLU A 104 13.62 14.56 -8.82
C GLU A 104 13.63 13.14 -9.43
N GLY A 105 14.63 12.87 -10.29
CA GLY A 105 14.81 11.56 -10.91
C GLY A 105 15.05 10.42 -9.91
N ALA A 106 15.74 10.67 -8.80
CA ALA A 106 15.96 9.65 -7.77
C ALA A 106 14.67 9.27 -7.04
N ILE A 107 13.82 10.24 -6.71
CA ILE A 107 12.51 9.98 -6.08
C ILE A 107 11.59 9.26 -7.08
N ARG A 108 11.56 9.70 -8.35
CA ARG A 108 10.80 9.00 -9.40
C ARG A 108 11.28 7.57 -9.64
N ALA A 109 12.58 7.34 -9.56
CA ALA A 109 13.15 5.99 -9.64
C ALA A 109 12.73 5.13 -8.44
N ALA A 110 12.66 5.69 -7.23
CA ALA A 110 12.17 4.99 -6.05
C ALA A 110 10.67 4.68 -6.12
N ILE A 111 9.85 5.58 -6.69
CA ILE A 111 8.44 5.30 -7.02
C ILE A 111 8.34 4.13 -8.00
N LYS A 112 9.14 4.16 -9.08
CA LYS A 112 9.17 3.06 -10.07
C LYS A 112 9.69 1.74 -9.47
N ALA A 113 10.54 1.82 -8.44
CA ALA A 113 11.03 0.69 -7.69
C ALA A 113 10.11 0.31 -6.52
N GLU A 114 8.86 0.78 -6.53
CA GLU A 114 7.79 0.36 -5.60
C GLU A 114 8.09 0.61 -4.13
N LYS A 115 8.99 1.57 -3.84
CA LYS A 115 9.29 1.98 -2.45
C LYS A 115 8.19 2.83 -1.82
N PHE A 116 7.23 3.28 -2.62
CA PHE A 116 6.12 4.10 -2.22
C PHE A 116 4.82 3.47 -2.73
N ILE A 117 3.79 3.48 -1.90
CA ILE A 117 2.48 2.92 -2.19
C ILE A 117 1.60 3.98 -2.87
N PRO A 118 1.08 3.75 -4.08
CA PRO A 118 0.17 4.69 -4.73
C PRO A 118 -1.12 4.88 -3.92
N GLY A 119 -1.65 6.11 -3.89
CA GLY A 119 -2.85 6.47 -3.14
C GLY A 119 -2.63 6.64 -1.62
N ILE A 120 -1.50 6.18 -1.09
CA ILE A 120 -1.14 6.27 0.33
C ILE A 120 0.07 7.19 0.53
N ASP A 121 1.16 6.88 -0.17
CA ASP A 121 2.40 7.62 -0.07
C ASP A 121 2.49 8.74 -1.10
N TYR A 122 1.97 8.48 -2.30
CA TYR A 122 1.98 9.44 -3.39
C TYR A 122 0.73 9.33 -4.26
N ARG A 123 0.44 10.38 -5.02
CA ARG A 123 -0.56 10.35 -6.11
C ARG A 123 -0.17 11.27 -7.25
N LYS A 124 -0.73 11.04 -8.44
CA LYS A 124 -0.63 12.01 -9.55
C LYS A 124 -1.75 13.05 -9.47
N ALA A 125 -1.38 14.31 -9.70
CA ALA A 125 -2.26 15.47 -9.83
C ALA A 125 -1.94 16.16 -11.17
N GLY A 126 -2.57 15.68 -12.25
CA GLY A 126 -2.23 16.10 -13.60
C GLY A 126 -0.78 15.72 -13.95
N ARG A 127 0.06 16.71 -14.25
CA ARG A 127 1.49 16.50 -14.55
C ARG A 127 2.37 16.42 -13.31
N ILE A 128 1.84 16.80 -12.15
CA ILE A 128 2.59 16.87 -10.90
C ILE A 128 2.37 15.57 -10.13
N THR A 129 3.42 15.06 -9.50
CA THR A 129 3.31 13.97 -8.52
C THR A 129 3.40 14.60 -7.14
N LEU A 130 2.41 14.31 -6.30
CA LEU A 130 2.36 14.72 -4.91
C LEU A 130 2.78 13.54 -4.04
N ILE A 131 3.53 13.80 -2.98
CA ILE A 131 4.06 12.82 -2.05
C ILE A 131 3.95 13.37 -0.62
N THR A 132 3.71 12.50 0.36
CA THR A 132 3.61 12.94 1.76
C THR A 132 5.00 13.04 2.40
N ARG A 133 5.17 13.99 3.32
CA ARG A 133 6.37 14.13 4.17
C ARG A 133 6.69 12.82 4.87
N GLU A 134 5.72 12.23 5.55
CA GLU A 134 5.90 10.97 6.30
C GLU A 134 6.41 9.84 5.39
N SER A 135 5.95 9.77 4.14
CA SER A 135 6.43 8.78 3.18
C SER A 135 7.89 9.02 2.80
N MET A 136 8.29 10.28 2.61
CA MET A 136 9.69 10.64 2.39
C MET A 136 10.55 10.26 3.60
N GLU A 137 10.09 10.54 4.82
CA GLU A 137 10.78 10.19 6.06
C GLU A 137 10.94 8.68 6.21
N LYS A 138 9.91 7.89 5.86
CA LYS A 138 9.98 6.43 5.86
C LYS A 138 11.05 5.87 4.92
N VAL A 139 11.17 6.43 3.71
CA VAL A 139 12.08 5.89 2.69
C VAL A 139 13.48 6.47 2.78
N TYR A 140 13.63 7.72 3.22
CA TYR A 140 14.89 8.46 3.18
C TYR A 140 15.38 8.99 4.54
N GLY A 141 14.59 8.83 5.61
CA GLY A 141 14.90 9.31 6.96
C GLY A 141 14.30 10.69 7.27
N GLU A 142 14.21 11.03 8.56
CA GLU A 142 13.77 12.33 9.05
C GLU A 142 14.71 13.47 8.60
N LEU A 143 14.16 14.66 8.40
CA LEU A 143 14.97 15.86 8.15
C LEU A 143 15.54 16.38 9.49
N GLU A 144 16.85 16.61 9.53
CA GLU A 144 17.52 17.27 10.67
C GLU A 144 17.17 18.76 10.78
#